data_AF-A0A397IPJ2-F1
#
_entry.id   AF-A0A397IPJ2-F1
#
_cell.length_a   1.000
_cell.length_b   1.000
_cell.length_c   1.000
_cell.angle_alpha   90.00
_cell.angle_beta   90.00
_cell.angle_gamma   90.00
#
_symmetry.space_group_name_H-M   'P 1'
#
loop_
_entity.id
_entity.type
_entity.pdbx_description
1 polymer ?
#
loop_
_entity_poly.entity_id
_entity_poly.type
_entity_poly.pdbx_seq_one_letter_code
_entity_poly.pdbx_strand_id
1 'polypeptide(L)'
;MNNMNNSSTLTTDIASTSNPTRKRGRPKKEKASTASISTTTTTPSMATSSRKRGRPRKIQKSDDIPDFKKIAKIKEFIKKHVPSVTKDTEDNVSENSKKMAQELWEKVNNYEKKYLG
;
A
#
# COMPACT_ATOMS: atom_id res chain seq x y z
N MET A 1 -21.68 -49.02 -27.16
CA MET A 1 -21.68 -48.88 -28.64
C MET A 1 -22.79 -47.90 -29.01
N ASN A 2 -22.48 -46.99 -29.93
CA ASN A 2 -23.07 -45.66 -30.12
C ASN A 2 -24.43 -45.67 -30.87
N ASN A 3 -25.28 -44.66 -30.63
CA ASN A 3 -26.17 -44.03 -31.64
C ASN A 3 -26.83 -42.77 -30.99
N MET A 4 -26.30 -41.55 -31.05
CA MET A 4 -26.21 -40.55 -32.14
C MET A 4 -27.55 -40.00 -32.69
N ASN A 5 -27.90 -38.80 -32.16
CA ASN A 5 -28.50 -37.61 -32.81
C ASN A 5 -29.98 -37.57 -33.19
N ASN A 6 -30.62 -36.42 -32.88
CA ASN A 6 -31.61 -35.63 -33.64
C ASN A 6 -31.97 -34.38 -32.78
N SER A 7 -31.13 -33.34 -32.74
CA SER A 7 -31.23 -32.06 -33.46
C SER A 7 -32.58 -31.29 -33.39
N SER A 8 -32.46 -30.10 -32.77
CA SER A 8 -33.08 -28.81 -33.11
C SER A 8 -34.57 -28.57 -32.87
N THR A 9 -34.88 -27.68 -31.93
CA THR A 9 -35.40 -26.31 -32.18
C THR A 9 -35.99 -25.76 -30.88
N LEU A 10 -35.54 -24.59 -30.44
CA LEU A 10 -36.37 -23.61 -29.72
C LEU A 10 -35.60 -22.28 -29.64
N THR A 11 -35.73 -21.55 -30.74
CA THR A 11 -35.71 -20.09 -30.79
C THR A 11 -36.59 -19.52 -29.68
N THR A 12 -36.02 -18.74 -28.77
CA THR A 12 -36.78 -17.65 -28.13
C THR A 12 -35.96 -16.38 -28.19
N ASP A 13 -36.48 -15.52 -29.03
CA ASP A 13 -36.10 -14.16 -29.29
C ASP A 13 -36.61 -13.24 -28.17
N ILE A 14 -35.87 -12.14 -27.96
CA ILE A 14 -36.33 -10.86 -27.39
C ILE A 14 -36.59 -10.80 -25.87
N ALA A 15 -35.72 -10.08 -25.15
CA ALA A 15 -36.08 -8.76 -24.60
C ALA A 15 -34.85 -8.11 -23.93
N SER A 16 -34.28 -7.11 -24.60
CA SER A 16 -33.43 -6.12 -23.94
C SER A 16 -34.30 -5.34 -22.96
N THR A 17 -34.25 -5.69 -21.68
CA THR A 17 -34.89 -4.90 -20.63
C THR A 17 -33.93 -3.79 -20.23
N SER A 18 -34.29 -2.57 -20.63
CA SER A 18 -33.57 -1.34 -20.35
C SER A 18 -33.29 -1.18 -18.86
N ASN A 19 -32.04 -0.88 -18.50
CA ASN A 19 -31.71 -0.37 -17.17
C ASN A 19 -32.46 0.95 -16.95
N PRO A 20 -33.31 1.09 -15.90
CA PRO A 20 -33.84 2.39 -15.55
C PRO A 20 -32.70 3.27 -15.04
N THR A 21 -32.27 4.22 -15.87
CA THR A 21 -31.33 5.26 -15.48
C THR A 21 -31.99 6.12 -14.39
N ARG A 22 -31.57 5.93 -13.14
CA ARG A 22 -32.08 6.73 -12.02
C ARG A 22 -31.81 8.20 -12.29
N LYS A 23 -32.89 8.95 -12.52
CA LYS A 23 -32.93 10.40 -12.77
C LYS A 23 -31.97 11.13 -11.84
N ARG A 24 -31.07 11.93 -12.45
CA ARG A 24 -30.16 12.86 -11.77
C ARG A 24 -30.97 13.77 -10.83
N GLY A 25 -30.72 13.65 -9.54
CA GLY A 25 -31.28 14.50 -8.51
C GLY A 25 -30.18 15.07 -7.64
N ARG A 26 -29.63 16.22 -8.01
CA ARG A 26 -29.01 17.12 -7.04
C ARG A 26 -29.39 18.54 -7.44
N PRO A 27 -30.32 19.20 -6.73
CA PRO A 27 -30.54 20.62 -6.92
C PRO A 27 -29.20 21.35 -6.76
N LYS A 28 -28.80 22.12 -7.76
CA LYS A 28 -27.63 23.00 -7.64
C LYS A 28 -27.99 24.06 -6.59
N LYS A 29 -27.26 24.09 -5.48
CA LYS A 29 -27.33 25.17 -4.52
C LYS A 29 -26.74 26.40 -5.19
N GLU A 30 -27.58 27.38 -5.54
CA GLU A 30 -27.10 28.66 -6.05
C GLU A 30 -26.20 29.33 -5.01
N LYS A 31 -25.06 29.86 -5.46
CA LYS A 31 -24.09 30.56 -4.63
C LYS A 31 -24.52 32.03 -4.56
N ALA A 32 -25.19 32.43 -3.48
CA ALA A 32 -25.28 33.84 -3.14
C ALA A 32 -23.88 34.31 -2.70
N SER A 33 -23.28 35.19 -3.51
CA SER A 33 -22.06 35.91 -3.19
C SER A 33 -22.43 37.12 -2.34
N THR A 34 -22.04 37.10 -1.07
CA THR A 34 -21.98 38.31 -0.27
C THR A 34 -20.59 38.37 0.35
N ALA A 35 -19.79 39.29 -0.18
CA ALA A 35 -18.53 39.68 0.43
C ALA A 35 -18.82 40.36 1.77
N SER A 36 -18.10 39.96 2.81
CA SER A 36 -17.90 40.77 4.01
C SER A 36 -16.53 40.42 4.56
N ILE A 37 -15.62 41.38 4.39
CA ILE A 37 -14.29 41.41 4.98
C ILE A 37 -14.48 41.60 6.48
N SER A 38 -13.90 40.71 7.29
CA SER A 38 -13.57 41.00 8.68
C SER A 38 -12.29 40.28 9.05
N THR A 39 -11.22 41.06 9.20
CA THR A 39 -9.93 40.64 9.72
C THR A 39 -10.01 40.51 11.23
N THR A 40 -9.93 39.28 11.73
CA THR A 40 -9.57 39.00 13.13
C THR A 40 -8.43 37.99 13.14
N THR A 41 -7.25 38.47 13.50
CA THR A 41 -6.04 37.68 13.73
C THR A 41 -6.17 37.02 15.10
N THR A 42 -6.65 35.77 15.14
CA THR A 42 -6.62 34.94 16.36
C THR A 42 -5.68 33.77 16.13
N THR A 43 -4.62 33.73 16.94
CA THR A 43 -3.63 32.66 17.06
C THR A 43 -4.27 31.26 17.07
N PRO A 44 -3.79 30.28 16.27
CA PRO A 44 -4.26 28.92 16.43
C PRO A 44 -3.64 28.34 17.71
N SER A 45 -4.44 28.28 18.77
CA SER A 45 -4.22 27.34 19.86
C SER A 45 -4.14 25.94 19.25
N MET A 46 -3.02 25.25 19.46
CA MET A 46 -2.81 23.88 18.98
C MET A 46 -3.73 22.91 19.72
N ALA A 47 -4.99 22.87 19.28
CA ALA A 47 -5.89 21.78 19.61
C ALA A 47 -5.31 20.50 18.99
N THR A 48 -4.83 19.58 19.83
CA THR A 48 -4.53 18.22 19.39
C THR A 48 -5.85 17.57 18.98
N SER A 49 -6.20 17.69 17.70
CA SER A 49 -7.37 17.02 17.16
C SER A 49 -7.22 15.53 17.47
N SER A 50 -8.10 14.98 18.29
CA SER A 50 -8.18 13.54 18.51
C SER A 50 -8.52 12.91 17.16
N ARG A 51 -7.50 12.41 16.47
CA ARG A 51 -7.65 11.89 15.11
C ARG A 51 -8.43 10.59 15.22
N LYS A 52 -9.76 10.69 15.12
CA LYS A 52 -10.67 9.55 15.07
C LYS A 52 -10.14 8.62 13.99
N ARG A 53 -9.59 7.47 14.39
CA ARG A 53 -9.04 6.50 13.45
C ARG A 53 -10.17 6.09 12.53
N GLY A 54 -10.09 6.51 11.27
CA GLY A 54 -11.06 6.11 10.25
C GLY A 54 -11.10 4.60 10.12
N ARG A 55 -12.12 4.10 9.41
CA ARG A 55 -12.24 2.66 9.12
C ARG A 55 -10.90 2.10 8.61
N PRO A 56 -10.45 0.93 9.10
CA PRO A 56 -9.23 0.30 8.61
C PRO A 56 -9.22 0.24 7.09
N ARG A 57 -8.15 0.76 6.47
CA ARG A 57 -7.98 0.71 5.01
C ARG A 57 -7.31 -0.61 4.64
N LYS A 58 -7.77 -1.23 3.55
CA LYS A 58 -7.11 -2.38 2.94
C LYS A 58 -5.74 -1.91 2.42
N ILE A 59 -4.67 -2.49 2.95
CA ILE A 59 -3.31 -2.24 2.50
C ILE A 59 -3.04 -3.20 1.35
N GLN A 60 -2.79 -2.67 0.15
CA GLN A 60 -2.29 -3.49 -0.97
C GLN A 60 -0.84 -3.84 -0.68
N LYS A 61 -0.51 -5.14 -0.71
CA LYS A 61 0.88 -5.60 -0.64
C LYS A 61 1.52 -5.30 -1.99
N SER A 62 2.56 -4.48 -1.98
CA SER A 62 3.37 -4.22 -3.16
C SER A 62 4.44 -5.31 -3.26
N ASP A 63 4.06 -6.48 -3.77
CA ASP A 63 5.02 -7.54 -4.05
C ASP A 63 5.94 -7.21 -5.25
N ASP A 64 5.62 -6.15 -6.00
CA ASP A 64 6.35 -5.69 -7.19
C ASP A 64 7.71 -5.02 -6.92
N ILE A 65 8.18 -4.97 -5.66
CA ILE A 65 9.50 -4.42 -5.39
C ILE A 65 10.54 -5.47 -5.84
N PRO A 66 11.45 -5.13 -6.76
CA PRO A 66 12.45 -6.10 -7.21
C PRO A 66 13.43 -6.43 -6.08
N ASP A 67 13.90 -7.67 -6.04
CA ASP A 67 14.62 -8.22 -4.89
C ASP A 67 15.93 -7.50 -4.58
N PHE A 68 16.64 -6.98 -5.58
CA PHE A 68 17.83 -6.16 -5.36
C PHE A 68 17.54 -4.91 -4.52
N LYS A 69 16.36 -4.28 -4.69
CA LYS A 69 15.96 -3.12 -3.87
C LYS A 69 15.62 -3.54 -2.44
N LYS A 70 15.04 -4.73 -2.24
CA LYS A 70 14.74 -5.25 -0.90
C LYS A 70 16.04 -5.52 -0.15
N ILE A 71 17.01 -6.16 -0.81
CA ILE A 71 18.33 -6.47 -0.25
C ILE A 71 19.08 -5.21 0.13
N ALA A 72 19.11 -4.21 -0.75
CA ALA A 72 19.74 -2.92 -0.45
C ALA A 72 19.17 -2.28 0.82
N LYS A 73 17.84 -2.27 0.96
CA LYS A 73 17.16 -1.74 2.16
C LYS A 73 17.52 -2.52 3.42
N ILE A 74 17.60 -3.85 3.35
CA ILE A 74 17.97 -4.69 4.50
C ILE A 74 19.41 -4.42 4.92
N LYS A 75 20.34 -4.35 3.96
CA LYS A 75 21.74 -4.02 4.24
C LYS A 75 21.89 -2.63 4.86
N GLU A 76 21.18 -1.64 4.32
CA GLU A 76 21.16 -0.28 4.87
C GLU A 76 20.63 -0.27 6.32
N PHE A 77 19.55 -1.02 6.58
CA PHE A 77 19.00 -1.15 7.93
C PHE A 77 20.01 -1.77 8.91
N ILE A 78 20.67 -2.86 8.55
CA ILE A 78 21.67 -3.52 9.39
C ILE A 78 22.83 -2.56 9.67
N LYS A 79 23.37 -1.90 8.63
CA LYS A 79 24.48 -0.96 8.76
C LYS A 79 24.16 0.25 9.64
N LYS A 80 22.91 0.70 9.64
CA LYS A 80 22.44 1.82 10.46
C LYS A 80 22.35 1.45 11.95
N HIS A 81 21.91 0.24 12.26
CA HIS A 81 21.64 -0.19 13.63
C HIS A 81 22.80 -0.96 14.28
N VAL A 82 23.61 -1.65 13.47
CA VAL A 82 24.81 -2.37 13.90
C VAL A 82 25.96 -2.08 12.92
N PRO A 83 26.55 -0.86 12.96
CA PRO A 83 27.70 -0.49 12.13
C PRO A 83 28.87 -1.47 12.19
N SER A 84 29.06 -2.14 13.34
CA SER A 84 30.13 -3.10 13.61
C SER A 84 30.16 -4.29 12.66
N VAL A 85 29.06 -4.54 11.94
CA VAL A 85 28.97 -5.60 10.93
C VAL A 85 29.87 -5.32 9.72
N THR A 86 30.16 -4.04 9.42
CA THR A 86 30.92 -3.65 8.21
C THR A 86 32.23 -2.94 8.49
N LYS A 87 32.36 -2.34 9.67
CA LYS A 87 33.55 -1.62 10.11
C LYS A 87 33.81 -2.04 11.54
N ASP A 88 35.06 -2.07 11.99
CA ASP A 88 35.40 -2.30 13.40
C ASP A 88 35.12 -1.04 14.24
N THR A 89 33.87 -0.60 14.24
CA THR A 89 33.37 0.54 15.02
C THR A 89 32.69 0.03 16.28
N GLU A 90 32.85 0.75 17.38
CA GLU A 90 32.18 0.42 18.62
C GLU A 90 30.67 0.71 18.53
N ASP A 91 29.89 -0.34 18.64
CA ASP A 91 28.45 -0.27 18.71
C ASP A 91 27.98 -0.48 20.15
N ASN A 92 27.08 0.38 20.61
CA ASN A 92 26.36 0.27 21.89
C ASN A 92 25.24 -0.79 21.84
N VAL A 93 25.49 -1.90 21.14
CA VAL A 93 24.52 -2.97 20.89
C VAL A 93 24.96 -4.21 21.65
N SER A 94 24.00 -4.92 22.25
CA SER A 94 24.25 -6.18 22.95
C SER A 94 24.99 -7.18 22.06
N GLU A 95 25.88 -7.97 22.65
CA GLU A 95 26.69 -8.98 21.96
C GLU A 95 25.82 -10.00 21.20
N ASN A 96 24.69 -10.40 21.78
CA ASN A 96 23.71 -11.27 21.12
C ASN A 96 23.14 -10.64 19.84
N SER A 97 22.82 -9.35 19.91
CA SER A 97 22.29 -8.60 18.76
C SER A 97 23.36 -8.40 17.67
N LYS A 98 24.63 -8.21 18.05
CA LYS A 98 25.75 -8.17 17.10
C LYS A 98 25.90 -9.48 16.34
N LYS A 99 25.89 -10.61 17.06
CA LYS A 99 25.97 -11.96 16.46
C LYS A 99 24.81 -12.21 15.50
N MET A 100 23.58 -11.85 15.90
CA MET A 100 22.40 -11.98 15.05
C MET A 100 22.49 -11.09 13.79
N ALA A 101 22.99 -9.85 13.93
CA ALA A 101 23.18 -8.94 12.81
C ALA A 101 24.23 -9.45 11.81
N GLN A 102 25.34 -10.02 12.30
CA GLN A 102 26.34 -10.67 11.46
C GLN A 102 25.76 -11.87 10.70
N GLU A 103 25.03 -12.75 11.37
CA GLU A 103 24.39 -13.90 10.72
C GLU A 103 23.40 -13.46 9.63
N LEU A 104 22.59 -12.43 9.90
CA LEU A 104 21.67 -11.86 8.92
C LEU A 104 22.42 -11.25 7.73
N TRP A 105 23.51 -10.54 7.99
CA TRP A 105 24.34 -9.94 6.95
C TRP A 105 24.91 -10.99 6.00
N GLU A 106 25.44 -12.09 6.54
CA GLU A 106 25.95 -13.21 5.75
C GLU A 106 24.85 -13.87 4.91
N LYS A 107 23.68 -14.14 5.51
CA LYS A 107 22.52 -14.70 4.78
C LYS A 107 22.09 -13.82 3.61
N VAL A 108 22.05 -12.50 3.82
CA VAL A 108 21.68 -11.53 2.79
C VAL A 108 22.72 -11.51 1.67
N ASN A 109 24.01 -11.52 2.00
CA ASN A 109 25.09 -11.56 1.00
C ASN A 109 25.09 -12.87 0.21
N ASN A 110 24.82 -14.00 0.86
CA ASN A 110 24.73 -15.30 0.19
C ASN A 110 23.52 -15.36 -0.74
N TYR A 111 22.38 -14.82 -0.32
CA TYR A 111 21.19 -14.73 -1.17
C TYR A 111 21.45 -13.86 -2.40
N GLU A 112 22.05 -12.69 -2.21
CA GLU A 112 22.42 -11.79 -3.30
C GLU A 112 23.36 -12.48 -4.29
N LYS A 113 24.45 -13.10 -3.82
CA LYS A 113 25.37 -13.86 -4.69
C LYS A 113 24.69 -15.02 -5.42
N LYS A 114 23.70 -15.67 -4.82
CA LYS A 114 23.05 -16.85 -5.39
C LYS A 114 22.02 -16.50 -6.48
N TYR A 115 21.35 -15.35 -6.35
CA TYR A 115 20.19 -15.02 -7.19
C TYR A 115 20.36 -13.71 -7.99
N LEU A 116 21.33 -12.86 -7.67
CA LEU A 116 21.52 -11.52 -8.26
C LEU A 116 22.96 -11.22 -8.69
N GLY A 117 23.94 -12.02 -8.26
CA GLY A 117 25.34 -11.95 -8.70
C GLY A 117 25.62 -12.94 -9.82
#